data_AF-A0A8S8XME5-F1
#
_entry.id   AF-A0A8S8XME5-F1
#
_cell.length_a   1.000
_cell.length_b   1.000
_cell.length_c   1.000
_cell.angle_alpha   90.00
_cell.angle_beta   90.00
_cell.angle_gamma   90.00
#
_symmetry.space_group_name_H-M   'P 1'
#
loop_
_entity.id
_entity.type
_entity.pdbx_description
1 polymer ?
#
loop_
_entity_poly.entity_id
_entity_poly.type
_entity_poly.pdbx_seq_one_letter_code
_entity_poly.pdbx_strand_id
1 'polypeptide(L)'
;MLLIATVELSRQPHRCDIMFDLPKGITVEQDIDVKEGVIQPFDYGVISTWVGKRKTPAGHRIVRAGRVVGYLAESEKASILLGGAEAKLRLQEIEAAGMCRYEAESYSLSGLGAIAEVIPEAFEHPADAQGLLVKGDSVERLLSRDLSVVLSKLVESVTVRGAIAVDSGMLIDAAGELPMEGDELAKQVGETIVGREKIAKGLGFDDSGHWTLHTGDGALLLAHTGEIAIAVWTEANANHSRLISAAVAALEGEIVETVGASEPLPEGFILREGKGGADAVLSMLSDGLEEEVTGHIQAGKSSKAVSLILSRGVPVGIYAPSCESFEEAVLGLTEAKRVLRLHRLPAGTILTKESGTIHDFTLSYFKDLLVTVRTRSESRRANLAHRLNTLIGFEIGMENLRIARAKAKFSQTTDAVTKGLEQVEVAPFQVLMLV
;
A
#
# COMPACT_ATOMS: atom_id res chain seq x y z
N MET A 1 -41.59 -55.15 0.83
CA MET A 1 -40.69 -54.73 -0.26
C MET A 1 -40.89 -53.23 -0.44
N LEU A 2 -40.15 -52.42 0.31
CA LEU A 2 -40.19 -50.96 0.24
C LEU A 2 -38.74 -50.48 0.08
N LEU A 3 -38.44 -49.89 -1.07
CA LEU A 3 -37.13 -49.34 -1.40
C LEU A 3 -36.99 -47.98 -0.68
N ILE A 4 -36.01 -47.86 0.21
CA ILE A 4 -35.60 -46.58 0.79
C ILE A 4 -34.58 -45.98 -0.18
N ALA A 5 -34.94 -44.90 -0.87
CA ALA A 5 -34.01 -44.11 -1.65
C ALA A 5 -33.26 -43.13 -0.72
N THR A 6 -31.99 -43.41 -0.51
CA THR A 6 -31.05 -42.53 0.19
C THR A 6 -30.78 -41.30 -0.66
N VAL A 7 -31.25 -40.13 -0.22
CA VAL A 7 -30.82 -38.84 -0.75
C VAL A 7 -29.52 -38.46 -0.03
N GLU A 8 -28.39 -38.62 -0.71
CA GLU A 8 -27.13 -38.00 -0.31
C GLU A 8 -27.25 -36.48 -0.46
N LEU A 9 -27.57 -35.81 0.65
CA LEU A 9 -27.32 -34.38 0.81
C LEU A 9 -25.80 -34.17 0.84
N SER A 10 -25.23 -33.83 -0.31
CA SER A 10 -23.89 -33.28 -0.42
C SER A 10 -23.80 -32.01 0.43
N ARG A 11 -23.29 -32.14 1.65
CA ARG A 11 -22.89 -31.02 2.50
C ARG A 11 -21.82 -30.22 1.74
N GLN A 12 -22.18 -29.07 1.20
CA GLN A 12 -21.20 -28.08 0.75
C GLN A 12 -20.37 -27.69 1.98
N PRO A 13 -19.03 -27.81 1.95
CA PRO A 13 -18.20 -27.33 3.04
C PRO A 13 -18.37 -25.81 3.14
N HIS A 14 -18.51 -25.32 4.36
CA HIS A 14 -18.56 -23.89 4.67
C HIS A 14 -17.30 -23.21 4.12
N ARG A 15 -17.39 -22.64 2.91
CA ARG A 15 -16.35 -21.78 2.32
C ARG A 15 -16.32 -20.48 3.13
N CYS A 16 -15.15 -20.14 3.65
CA CYS A 16 -14.93 -18.92 4.42
C CYS A 16 -14.86 -17.73 3.48
N ASP A 17 -15.82 -16.80 3.57
CA ASP A 17 -15.77 -15.50 2.90
C ASP A 17 -14.65 -14.65 3.53
N ILE A 18 -13.43 -14.74 2.99
CA ILE A 18 -12.22 -14.06 3.53
C ILE A 18 -11.54 -13.09 2.56
N MET A 19 -11.95 -13.08 1.30
CA MET A 19 -11.35 -12.20 0.30
C MET A 19 -11.79 -10.75 0.54
N PHE A 20 -10.83 -9.83 0.50
CA PHE A 20 -11.09 -8.40 0.58
C PHE A 20 -11.43 -7.83 -0.80
N ASP A 21 -12.14 -6.69 -0.82
CA ASP A 21 -12.36 -5.96 -2.06
C ASP A 21 -11.10 -5.16 -2.43
N LEU A 22 -10.85 -5.04 -3.74
CA LEU A 22 -9.85 -4.11 -4.27
C LEU A 22 -10.45 -2.72 -4.49
N PRO A 23 -9.62 -1.66 -4.56
CA PRO A 23 -10.09 -0.29 -4.69
C PRO A 23 -11.01 -0.10 -5.89
N LYS A 24 -12.06 0.69 -5.75
CA LYS A 24 -13.01 0.91 -6.85
C LYS A 24 -12.42 1.81 -7.93
N GLY A 25 -12.36 1.27 -9.15
CA GLY A 25 -11.91 1.98 -10.35
C GLY A 25 -13.05 2.45 -11.24
N ILE A 26 -12.73 2.69 -12.52
CA ILE A 26 -13.73 2.94 -13.56
C ILE A 26 -14.28 1.59 -14.02
N THR A 27 -15.59 1.36 -13.84
CA THR A 27 -16.25 0.13 -14.28
C THR A 27 -16.06 -0.11 -15.77
N VAL A 28 -15.65 -1.32 -16.12
CA VAL A 28 -15.49 -1.79 -17.49
C VAL A 28 -16.80 -2.46 -17.89
N GLU A 29 -17.52 -1.87 -18.84
CA GLU A 29 -18.83 -2.38 -19.30
C GLU A 29 -18.71 -3.48 -20.36
N GLN A 30 -17.52 -3.67 -20.95
CA GLN A 30 -17.27 -4.67 -21.97
C GLN A 30 -17.22 -6.09 -21.36
N ASP A 31 -17.59 -7.08 -22.18
CA ASP A 31 -17.49 -8.49 -21.79
C ASP A 31 -16.04 -8.90 -21.49
N ILE A 32 -15.87 -9.62 -20.39
CA ILE A 32 -14.57 -10.07 -19.89
C ILE A 32 -14.38 -11.55 -20.19
N ASP A 33 -13.31 -11.89 -20.92
CA ASP A 33 -12.87 -13.26 -21.13
C ASP A 33 -11.58 -13.51 -20.33
N VAL A 34 -11.66 -14.38 -19.32
CA VAL A 34 -10.56 -14.71 -18.41
C VAL A 34 -9.68 -15.85 -18.90
N LYS A 35 -9.89 -16.36 -20.12
CA LYS A 35 -9.03 -17.39 -20.73
C LYS A 35 -7.59 -16.91 -20.84
N GLU A 36 -6.68 -17.87 -20.71
CA GLU A 36 -5.25 -17.61 -20.79
C GLU A 36 -4.85 -17.03 -22.15
N GLY A 37 -4.03 -15.98 -22.12
CA GLY A 37 -3.55 -15.29 -23.32
C GLY A 37 -4.52 -14.29 -23.95
N VAL A 38 -5.75 -14.13 -23.44
CA VAL A 38 -6.70 -13.13 -23.95
C VAL A 38 -6.34 -11.73 -23.47
N ILE A 39 -6.28 -10.79 -24.43
CA ILE A 39 -6.07 -9.36 -24.15
C ILE A 39 -7.39 -8.76 -23.69
N GLN A 40 -7.34 -8.09 -22.54
CA GLN A 40 -8.47 -7.43 -21.91
C GLN A 40 -8.77 -6.06 -22.56
N PRO A 41 -10.01 -5.56 -22.46
CA PRO A 41 -10.41 -4.30 -23.10
C PRO A 41 -9.86 -3.04 -22.41
N PHE A 42 -8.98 -3.19 -21.43
CA PHE A 42 -8.37 -2.10 -20.65
C PHE A 42 -6.91 -2.43 -20.30
N ASP A 43 -6.08 -1.39 -20.17
CA ASP A 43 -4.65 -1.56 -19.98
C ASP A 43 -4.26 -1.92 -18.54
N TYR A 44 -4.84 -1.22 -17.56
CA TYR A 44 -4.47 -1.36 -16.14
C TYR A 44 -5.74 -1.52 -15.31
N GLY A 45 -5.77 -2.50 -14.42
CA GLY A 45 -6.96 -2.70 -13.60
C GLY A 45 -7.01 -4.05 -12.91
N VAL A 46 -8.22 -4.41 -12.51
CA VAL A 46 -8.53 -5.70 -11.89
C VAL A 46 -9.75 -6.33 -12.53
N ILE A 47 -9.78 -7.67 -12.55
CA ILE A 47 -10.98 -8.47 -12.76
C ILE A 47 -11.25 -9.26 -11.48
N SER A 48 -12.40 -9.03 -10.86
CA SER A 48 -12.86 -9.74 -9.68
C SER A 48 -13.81 -10.87 -10.08
N THR A 49 -13.51 -12.09 -9.63
CA THR A 49 -14.36 -13.27 -9.86
C THR A 49 -15.30 -13.46 -8.68
N TRP A 50 -16.61 -13.45 -8.96
CA TRP A 50 -17.68 -13.66 -7.99
C TRP A 50 -18.33 -15.02 -8.20
N VAL A 51 -18.61 -15.74 -7.11
CA VAL A 51 -19.28 -17.05 -7.18
C VAL A 51 -20.68 -16.94 -6.58
N GLY A 52 -21.70 -17.27 -7.37
CA GLY A 52 -23.10 -17.25 -6.92
C GLY A 52 -23.55 -15.87 -6.43
N LYS A 53 -24.11 -15.81 -5.21
CA LYS A 53 -24.62 -14.58 -4.58
C LYS A 53 -23.82 -14.14 -3.34
N ARG A 54 -22.51 -14.44 -3.34
CA ARG A 54 -21.62 -14.08 -2.22
C ARG A 54 -21.46 -12.57 -2.09
N LYS A 55 -21.13 -12.14 -0.87
CA LYS A 55 -20.82 -10.75 -0.55
C LYS A 55 -19.35 -10.39 -0.78
N THR A 56 -18.47 -11.39 -0.84
CA THR A 56 -17.05 -11.21 -1.16
C THR A 56 -16.71 -11.92 -2.47
N PRO A 57 -15.72 -11.42 -3.22
CA PRO A 57 -15.21 -12.10 -4.39
C PRO A 57 -14.51 -13.42 -3.99
N ALA A 58 -14.41 -14.36 -4.93
CA ALA A 58 -13.63 -15.58 -4.76
C ALA A 58 -12.14 -15.36 -5.07
N GLY A 59 -11.83 -14.30 -5.81
CA GLY A 59 -10.47 -13.86 -6.09
C GLY A 59 -10.40 -12.78 -7.16
N HIS A 60 -9.17 -12.36 -7.46
CA HIS A 60 -8.87 -11.22 -8.32
C HIS A 60 -7.78 -11.57 -9.33
N ARG A 61 -7.83 -10.91 -10.48
CA ARG A 61 -6.80 -10.90 -11.51
C ARG A 61 -6.32 -9.48 -11.72
N ILE A 62 -5.02 -9.26 -11.67
CA ILE A 62 -4.37 -7.97 -11.92
C ILE A 62 -4.05 -7.89 -13.41
N VAL A 63 -4.51 -6.84 -14.07
CA VAL A 63 -4.30 -6.59 -15.51
C VAL A 63 -3.29 -5.47 -15.69
N ARG A 64 -2.28 -5.71 -16.53
CA ARG A 64 -1.27 -4.74 -16.96
C ARG A 64 -1.03 -4.87 -18.46
N ALA A 65 -1.04 -3.74 -19.18
CA ALA A 65 -0.96 -3.68 -20.64
C ALA A 65 -1.92 -4.67 -21.32
N GLY A 66 -3.15 -4.77 -20.79
CA GLY A 66 -4.20 -5.67 -21.29
C GLY A 66 -3.98 -7.16 -20.99
N ARG A 67 -2.90 -7.54 -20.30
CA ARG A 67 -2.61 -8.93 -19.93
C ARG A 67 -2.82 -9.15 -18.44
N VAL A 68 -3.30 -10.33 -18.08
CA VAL A 68 -3.34 -10.74 -16.67
C VAL A 68 -1.92 -11.10 -16.23
N VAL A 69 -1.42 -10.45 -15.19
CA VAL A 69 -0.05 -10.59 -14.68
C VAL A 69 0.01 -10.95 -13.19
N GLY A 70 -1.13 -10.94 -12.51
CA GLY A 70 -1.23 -11.29 -11.10
C GLY A 70 -2.58 -11.90 -10.76
N TYR A 71 -2.60 -12.66 -9.67
CA TYR A 71 -3.71 -13.48 -9.21
C TYR A 71 -3.78 -13.47 -7.68
N LEU A 72 -4.98 -13.35 -7.15
CA LEU A 72 -5.32 -13.56 -5.74
C LEU A 72 -6.52 -14.49 -5.65
N ALA A 73 -6.51 -15.42 -4.71
CA ALA A 73 -7.63 -16.35 -4.54
C ALA A 73 -7.85 -16.76 -3.08
N GLU A 74 -9.10 -17.06 -2.73
CA GLU A 74 -9.42 -17.69 -1.44
C GLU A 74 -8.81 -19.09 -1.39
N SER A 75 -8.09 -19.42 -0.31
CA SER A 75 -7.64 -20.80 -0.10
C SER A 75 -8.76 -21.66 0.49
N GLU A 76 -8.55 -22.97 0.51
CA GLU A 76 -9.46 -23.90 1.21
C GLU A 76 -9.31 -23.84 2.73
N LYS A 77 -8.20 -23.25 3.22
CA LYS A 77 -7.93 -23.06 4.65
C LYS A 77 -8.48 -21.71 5.10
N ALA A 78 -9.20 -21.73 6.22
CA ALA A 78 -9.69 -20.49 6.82
C ALA A 78 -8.53 -19.53 7.12
N SER A 79 -8.70 -18.26 6.75
CA SER A 79 -7.76 -17.15 7.02
C SER A 79 -6.44 -17.16 6.23
N ILE A 80 -6.32 -17.95 5.16
CA ILE A 80 -5.15 -17.93 4.27
C ILE A 80 -5.60 -17.54 2.85
N LEU A 81 -4.90 -16.57 2.26
CA LEU A 81 -5.03 -16.19 0.86
C LEU A 81 -3.89 -16.78 0.03
N LEU A 82 -4.19 -17.08 -1.22
CA LEU A 82 -3.21 -17.52 -2.21
C LEU A 82 -2.83 -16.33 -3.10
N GLY A 83 -1.57 -16.28 -3.52
CA GLY A 83 -1.04 -15.32 -4.49
C GLY A 83 -0.34 -16.01 -5.66
N GLY A 84 -0.13 -15.28 -6.76
CA GLY A 84 0.66 -15.74 -7.90
C GLY A 84 0.13 -17.04 -8.54
N ALA A 85 1.03 -17.97 -8.85
CA ALA A 85 0.69 -19.20 -9.57
C ALA A 85 -0.31 -20.10 -8.79
N GLU A 86 -0.22 -20.16 -7.46
CA GLU A 86 -1.16 -20.92 -6.63
C GLU A 86 -2.59 -20.35 -6.75
N ALA A 87 -2.71 -19.01 -6.74
CA ALA A 87 -3.98 -18.34 -6.93
C ALA A 87 -4.57 -18.53 -8.33
N LYS A 88 -3.71 -18.54 -9.36
CA LYS A 88 -4.10 -18.80 -10.75
C LYS A 88 -4.78 -20.17 -10.89
N LEU A 89 -4.13 -21.23 -10.38
CA LEU A 89 -4.69 -22.58 -10.39
C LEU A 89 -6.02 -22.64 -9.64
N ARG A 90 -6.09 -21.99 -8.47
CA ARG A 90 -7.31 -21.97 -7.67
C ARG A 90 -8.48 -21.29 -8.38
N LEU A 91 -8.24 -20.17 -9.06
CA LEU A 91 -9.28 -19.48 -9.83
C LEU A 91 -9.79 -20.35 -10.99
N GLN A 92 -8.90 -21.07 -11.68
CA GLN A 92 -9.27 -22.00 -12.74
C GLN A 92 -10.18 -23.13 -12.24
N GLU A 93 -9.90 -23.69 -11.06
CA GLU A 93 -10.76 -24.68 -10.40
C GLU A 93 -12.15 -24.13 -10.07
N ILE A 94 -12.19 -22.92 -9.51
CA ILE A 94 -13.44 -22.24 -9.13
C ILE A 94 -14.31 -21.98 -10.37
N GLU A 95 -13.69 -21.58 -11.47
CA GLU A 95 -14.36 -21.27 -12.73
C GLU A 95 -14.86 -22.53 -13.44
N ALA A 96 -14.10 -23.63 -13.36
CA ALA A 96 -14.52 -24.93 -13.89
C ALA A 96 -15.78 -25.48 -13.20
N ALA A 97 -16.02 -25.12 -11.93
CA ALA A 97 -17.22 -25.51 -11.19
C ALA A 97 -18.51 -24.81 -11.67
N GLY A 98 -18.39 -23.78 -12.53
CA GLY A 98 -19.51 -23.00 -13.05
C GLY A 98 -20.10 -22.00 -12.04
N MET A 99 -20.95 -21.09 -12.53
CA MET A 99 -21.62 -20.03 -11.74
C MET A 99 -20.72 -18.86 -11.30
N CYS A 100 -19.74 -18.50 -12.13
CA CYS A 100 -18.90 -17.33 -11.93
C CYS A 100 -19.44 -16.09 -12.67
N ARG A 101 -19.32 -14.93 -12.04
CA ARG A 101 -19.54 -13.60 -12.61
C ARG A 101 -18.25 -12.81 -12.51
N TYR A 102 -17.89 -12.09 -13.57
CA TYR A 102 -16.73 -11.22 -13.58
C TYR A 102 -17.17 -9.77 -13.47
N GLU A 103 -16.49 -9.01 -12.61
CA GLU A 103 -16.60 -7.56 -12.57
C GLU A 103 -15.20 -6.98 -12.82
N ALA A 104 -15.07 -6.07 -13.77
CA ALA A 104 -13.80 -5.47 -14.11
C ALA A 104 -13.81 -3.97 -13.82
N GLU A 105 -12.69 -3.50 -13.30
CA GLU A 105 -12.45 -2.10 -13.00
C GLU A 105 -11.09 -1.70 -13.54
N SER A 106 -11.06 -0.59 -14.27
CA SER A 106 -9.84 0.00 -14.81
C SER A 106 -9.28 1.08 -13.89
N TYR A 107 -7.95 1.15 -13.84
CA TYR A 107 -7.18 2.06 -13.00
C TYR A 107 -6.23 2.90 -13.86
N SER A 108 -5.70 3.98 -13.27
CA SER A 108 -4.48 4.61 -13.79
C SER A 108 -3.27 3.70 -13.56
N LEU A 109 -2.17 3.95 -14.29
CA LEU A 109 -0.90 3.27 -14.07
C LEU A 109 -0.41 3.43 -12.61
N SER A 110 -0.53 4.63 -12.05
CA SER A 110 -0.17 4.94 -10.66
C SER A 110 -1.06 4.21 -9.66
N GLY A 111 -2.37 4.11 -9.92
CA GLY A 111 -3.31 3.37 -9.08
C GLY A 111 -3.00 1.87 -9.04
N LEU A 112 -2.74 1.27 -10.21
CA LEU A 112 -2.26 -0.12 -10.26
C LEU A 112 -0.93 -0.29 -9.52
N GLY A 113 -0.04 0.70 -9.61
CA GLY A 113 1.21 0.77 -8.84
C GLY A 113 1.02 0.75 -7.33
N ALA A 114 0.08 1.55 -6.82
CA ALA A 114 -0.24 1.59 -5.40
C ALA A 114 -0.82 0.25 -4.90
N ILE A 115 -1.65 -0.41 -5.72
CA ILE A 115 -2.14 -1.76 -5.41
C ILE A 115 -0.98 -2.75 -5.39
N ALA A 116 -0.09 -2.69 -6.40
CA ALA A 116 1.07 -3.57 -6.49
C ALA A 116 2.04 -3.43 -5.32
N GLU A 117 2.13 -2.24 -4.74
CA GLU A 117 2.88 -1.97 -3.52
C GLU A 117 2.27 -2.66 -2.30
N VAL A 118 0.94 -2.78 -2.18
CA VAL A 118 0.27 -3.35 -1.00
C VAL A 118 0.11 -4.88 -1.09
N ILE A 119 -0.06 -5.41 -2.30
CA ILE A 119 -0.21 -6.87 -2.56
C ILE A 119 0.80 -7.40 -3.59
N PRO A 120 2.11 -7.27 -3.35
CA PRO A 120 3.15 -7.83 -4.22
C PRO A 120 3.10 -9.36 -4.36
N GLU A 121 2.39 -10.06 -3.47
CA GLU A 121 2.12 -11.50 -3.54
C GLU A 121 1.23 -11.89 -4.71
N ALA A 122 0.43 -10.96 -5.23
CA ALA A 122 -0.47 -11.23 -6.33
C ALA A 122 0.28 -11.55 -7.63
N PHE A 123 1.44 -10.95 -7.86
CA PHE A 123 2.16 -11.10 -9.13
C PHE A 123 2.77 -12.50 -9.27
N GLU A 124 2.55 -13.12 -10.43
CA GLU A 124 3.12 -14.43 -10.77
C GLU A 124 4.64 -14.33 -10.93
N HIS A 125 5.13 -13.25 -11.56
CA HIS A 125 6.55 -12.94 -11.65
C HIS A 125 6.86 -11.55 -11.09
N PRO A 126 7.91 -11.40 -10.24
CA PRO A 126 8.30 -10.09 -9.72
C PRO A 126 8.60 -9.03 -10.79
N ALA A 127 9.06 -9.47 -11.97
CA ALA A 127 9.31 -8.59 -13.13
C ALA A 127 8.03 -7.89 -13.62
N ASP A 128 6.85 -8.47 -13.40
CA ASP A 128 5.58 -7.87 -13.82
C ASP A 128 5.14 -6.70 -12.94
N ALA A 129 5.66 -6.61 -11.71
CA ALA A 129 5.52 -5.43 -10.86
C ALA A 129 6.57 -4.34 -11.18
N GLN A 130 7.62 -4.68 -11.95
CA GLN A 130 8.70 -3.73 -12.27
C GLN A 130 8.19 -2.60 -13.16
N GLY A 131 8.39 -1.36 -12.69
CA GLY A 131 7.89 -0.14 -13.34
C GLY A 131 6.47 0.27 -12.94
N LEU A 132 5.76 -0.53 -12.13
CA LEU A 132 4.51 -0.12 -11.47
C LEU A 132 4.78 0.53 -10.11
N LEU A 133 5.79 0.04 -9.40
CA LEU A 133 6.14 0.53 -8.07
C LEU A 133 6.67 1.97 -8.16
N VAL A 134 5.89 2.93 -7.63
CA VAL A 134 6.33 4.30 -7.41
C VAL A 134 7.33 4.27 -6.26
N LYS A 135 8.61 4.34 -6.57
CA LYS A 135 9.67 4.42 -5.56
C LYS A 135 9.56 5.78 -4.86
N GLY A 136 9.30 5.78 -3.55
CA GLY A 136 9.46 7.00 -2.75
C GLY A 136 8.94 6.87 -1.33
N ASP A 137 7.67 6.50 -1.16
CA ASP A 137 6.98 6.84 0.09
C ASP A 137 6.98 5.71 1.14
N SER A 138 7.08 4.44 0.76
CA SER A 138 6.99 3.31 1.72
C SER A 138 8.19 3.25 2.67
N VAL A 139 9.39 3.59 2.17
CA VAL A 139 10.62 3.61 2.98
C VAL A 139 10.60 4.81 3.92
N GLU A 140 10.23 5.99 3.41
CA GLU A 140 10.10 7.19 4.23
C GLU A 140 9.03 7.01 5.32
N ARG A 141 7.87 6.42 5.00
CA ARG A 141 6.81 6.06 5.97
C ARG A 141 7.25 5.03 7.02
N LEU A 142 8.14 4.12 6.64
CA LEU A 142 8.65 3.10 7.55
C LEU A 142 9.69 3.69 8.51
N LEU A 143 10.52 4.61 8.03
CA LEU A 143 11.57 5.27 8.83
C LEU A 143 11.04 6.43 9.70
N SER A 144 9.84 6.94 9.45
CA SER A 144 9.19 7.96 10.30
C SER A 144 8.52 7.38 11.56
N ARG A 145 8.49 6.05 11.71
CA ARG A 145 7.90 5.34 12.85
C ARG A 145 8.95 4.99 13.91
N ASP A 146 8.48 4.47 15.04
CA ASP A 146 9.37 3.84 16.04
C ASP A 146 10.09 2.64 15.39
N LEU A 147 11.39 2.81 15.18
CA LEU A 147 12.22 1.86 14.46
C LEU A 147 12.31 0.52 15.18
N SER A 148 12.20 0.49 16.50
CA SER A 148 12.21 -0.75 17.30
C SER A 148 10.98 -1.62 16.96
N VAL A 149 9.81 -0.98 16.85
CA VAL A 149 8.56 -1.66 16.44
C VAL A 149 8.68 -2.17 15.01
N VAL A 150 9.25 -1.37 14.12
CA VAL A 150 9.48 -1.76 12.72
C VAL A 150 10.37 -3.00 12.63
N LEU A 151 11.49 -3.04 13.36
CA LEU A 151 12.40 -4.19 13.38
C LEU A 151 11.70 -5.45 13.90
N SER A 152 10.94 -5.33 14.99
CA SER A 152 10.18 -6.45 15.56
C SER A 152 9.23 -7.08 14.55
N LYS A 153 8.61 -6.26 13.70
CA LYS A 153 7.69 -6.71 12.67
C LYS A 153 8.39 -7.38 11.49
N LEU A 154 9.54 -6.84 11.08
CA LEU A 154 10.34 -7.39 9.98
C LEU A 154 10.82 -8.81 10.30
N VAL A 155 11.29 -9.05 11.53
CA VAL A 155 11.79 -10.38 11.96
C VAL A 155 10.70 -11.43 12.18
N GLU A 156 9.41 -11.07 12.15
CA GLU A 156 8.32 -12.06 12.12
C GLU A 156 8.29 -12.86 10.82
N SER A 157 8.87 -12.33 9.73
CA SER A 157 8.97 -13.05 8.47
C SER A 157 10.02 -14.16 8.57
N VAL A 158 9.65 -15.39 8.20
CA VAL A 158 10.57 -16.55 8.23
C VAL A 158 11.77 -16.42 7.30
N THR A 159 11.71 -15.49 6.33
CA THR A 159 12.80 -15.21 5.39
C THR A 159 13.81 -14.20 5.92
N VAL A 160 13.52 -13.56 7.06
CA VAL A 160 14.40 -12.58 7.71
C VAL A 160 15.19 -13.29 8.80
N ARG A 161 16.51 -13.17 8.74
CA ARG A 161 17.42 -13.72 9.74
C ARG A 161 17.61 -12.73 10.88
N GLY A 162 17.86 -11.47 10.56
CA GLY A 162 18.03 -10.39 11.53
C GLY A 162 17.94 -9.02 10.88
N ALA A 163 17.79 -7.99 11.70
CA ALA A 163 17.67 -6.61 11.26
C ALA A 163 18.24 -5.64 12.31
N ILE A 164 18.76 -4.49 11.86
CA ILE A 164 19.21 -3.39 12.73
C ILE A 164 18.65 -2.06 12.26
N ALA A 165 18.46 -1.14 13.20
CA ALA A 165 18.16 0.26 12.95
C ALA A 165 19.37 1.10 13.36
N VAL A 166 19.73 2.08 12.55
CA VAL A 166 20.97 2.85 12.66
C VAL A 166 20.67 4.33 12.48
N ASP A 167 21.28 5.18 13.29
CA ASP A 167 21.31 6.63 13.12
C ASP A 167 22.77 7.09 13.05
N SER A 168 23.18 7.66 11.92
CA SER A 168 24.53 8.22 11.75
C SER A 168 25.67 7.22 12.11
N GLY A 169 25.45 5.94 11.82
CA GLY A 169 26.38 4.84 12.12
C GLY A 169 26.36 4.32 13.57
N MET A 170 25.44 4.82 14.40
CA MET A 170 25.18 4.32 15.75
C MET A 170 23.99 3.36 15.75
N LEU A 171 24.09 2.26 16.49
CA LEU A 171 23.00 1.31 16.64
C LEU A 171 21.89 1.93 17.49
N ILE A 172 20.67 1.95 16.95
CA ILE A 172 19.46 2.33 17.68
C ILE A 172 18.86 1.09 18.34
N ASP A 173 18.64 0.05 17.55
CA ASP A 173 18.06 -1.23 18.00
C ASP A 173 18.44 -2.37 17.04
N ALA A 174 18.30 -3.61 17.51
CA ALA A 174 18.57 -4.82 16.77
C ALA A 174 17.56 -5.94 17.09
N ALA A 175 17.20 -6.71 16.07
CA ALA A 175 16.30 -7.85 16.20
C ALA A 175 16.77 -9.06 15.38
N GLY A 176 16.47 -10.26 15.87
CA GLY A 176 16.83 -11.52 15.20
C GLY A 176 18.31 -11.92 15.32
N GLU A 177 18.76 -12.80 14.43
CA GLU A 177 20.14 -13.30 14.35
C GLU A 177 20.96 -12.40 13.43
N LEU A 178 21.88 -11.63 14.02
CA LEU A 178 22.79 -10.76 13.29
C LEU A 178 24.02 -11.54 12.77
N PRO A 179 24.60 -11.14 11.63
CA PRO A 179 25.82 -11.77 11.12
C PRO A 179 27.07 -11.45 11.95
N MET A 180 27.02 -10.37 12.74
CA MET A 180 28.10 -9.94 13.63
C MET A 180 27.54 -9.02 14.74
N GLU A 181 28.42 -8.53 15.62
CA GLU A 181 28.06 -7.61 16.69
C GLU A 181 27.40 -6.32 16.17
N GLY A 182 26.29 -5.93 16.81
CA GLY A 182 25.41 -4.87 16.30
C GLY A 182 26.08 -3.51 16.14
N ASP A 183 26.96 -3.12 17.08
CA ASP A 183 27.68 -1.84 17.01
C ASP A 183 28.69 -1.78 15.87
N GLU A 184 29.33 -2.92 15.55
CA GLU A 184 30.26 -3.00 14.43
C GLU A 184 29.51 -2.95 13.10
N LEU A 185 28.37 -3.64 13.06
CA LEU A 185 27.48 -3.67 11.90
C LEU A 185 26.87 -2.29 11.61
N ALA A 186 26.45 -1.57 12.65
CA ALA A 186 25.90 -0.21 12.52
C ALA A 186 26.92 0.76 11.89
N LYS A 187 28.19 0.67 12.29
CA LYS A 187 29.27 1.48 11.69
C LYS A 187 29.44 1.18 10.19
N GLN A 188 29.50 -0.10 9.82
CA GLN A 188 29.63 -0.50 8.42
C GLN A 188 28.43 -0.05 7.57
N VAL A 189 27.22 -0.14 8.13
CA VAL A 189 26.00 0.36 7.49
C VAL A 189 26.07 1.88 7.30
N GLY A 190 26.47 2.64 8.32
CA GLY A 190 26.67 4.10 8.25
C GLY A 190 27.66 4.51 7.15
N GLU A 191 28.82 3.86 7.08
CA GLU A 191 29.82 4.10 6.03
C GLU A 191 29.27 3.81 4.63
N THR A 192 28.47 2.74 4.51
CA THR A 192 27.85 2.33 3.25
C THR A 192 26.81 3.36 2.78
N ILE A 193 26.03 3.93 3.69
CA ILE A 193 25.04 4.98 3.38
C ILE A 193 25.75 6.21 2.83
N VAL A 194 26.76 6.73 3.52
CA VAL A 194 27.56 7.88 3.06
C VAL A 194 28.17 7.64 1.67
N GLY A 195 28.65 6.42 1.41
CA GLY A 195 29.14 6.03 0.08
C GLY A 195 28.05 6.09 -1.00
N ARG A 196 26.83 5.64 -0.66
CA ARG A 196 25.69 5.62 -1.58
C ARG A 196 25.10 6.99 -1.83
N GLU A 197 25.01 7.86 -0.82
CA GLU A 197 24.55 9.24 -1.02
C GLU A 197 25.40 9.96 -2.06
N LYS A 198 26.73 9.76 -2.03
CA LYS A 198 27.63 10.35 -3.02
C LYS A 198 27.31 9.88 -4.44
N ILE A 199 26.96 8.60 -4.60
CA ILE A 199 26.55 8.03 -5.89
C ILE A 199 25.19 8.59 -6.31
N ALA A 200 24.21 8.61 -5.40
CA ALA A 200 22.86 9.13 -5.66
C ALA A 200 22.89 10.60 -6.08
N LYS A 201 23.59 11.45 -5.32
CA LYS A 201 23.81 12.88 -5.63
C LYS A 201 24.51 13.06 -6.97
N GLY A 202 25.50 12.21 -7.27
CA GLY A 202 26.21 12.21 -8.56
C GLY A 202 25.32 11.85 -9.76
N LEU A 203 24.25 11.08 -9.54
CA LEU A 203 23.28 10.68 -10.55
C LEU A 203 22.03 11.58 -10.59
N GLY A 204 21.94 12.58 -9.70
CA GLY A 204 20.79 13.47 -9.57
C GLY A 204 19.57 12.84 -8.92
N PHE A 205 19.77 11.79 -8.11
CA PHE A 205 18.72 11.17 -7.30
C PHE A 205 18.65 11.78 -5.89
N ASP A 206 17.49 11.65 -5.28
CA ASP A 206 17.20 12.10 -3.91
C ASP A 206 17.89 11.20 -2.87
N ASP A 207 18.02 11.68 -1.64
CA ASP A 207 18.80 11.03 -0.56
C ASP A 207 18.03 9.92 0.19
N SER A 208 16.84 9.55 -0.30
CA SER A 208 15.98 8.52 0.28
C SER A 208 15.81 7.33 -0.66
N GLY A 209 15.73 6.13 -0.09
CA GLY A 209 15.48 4.93 -0.87
C GLY A 209 15.92 3.65 -0.21
N HIS A 210 15.90 2.57 -0.99
CA HIS A 210 16.42 1.29 -0.55
C HIS A 210 17.28 0.63 -1.61
N TRP A 211 18.19 -0.20 -1.14
CA TRP A 211 19.15 -0.96 -1.91
C TRP A 211 19.05 -2.41 -1.50
N THR A 212 19.01 -3.30 -2.48
CA THR A 212 19.07 -4.74 -2.25
C THR A 212 20.37 -5.28 -2.81
N LEU A 213 21.05 -6.10 -2.00
CA LEU A 213 22.22 -6.85 -2.40
C LEU A 213 21.88 -8.33 -2.29
N HIS A 214 21.89 -9.05 -3.40
CA HIS A 214 21.66 -10.50 -3.44
C HIS A 214 23.01 -11.21 -3.60
N THR A 215 23.25 -12.20 -2.75
CA THR A 215 24.43 -13.08 -2.80
C THR A 215 23.99 -14.54 -2.87
N GLY A 216 24.92 -15.47 -3.07
CA GLY A 216 24.59 -16.90 -3.13
C GLY A 216 24.02 -17.46 -1.82
N ASP A 217 24.45 -16.89 -0.68
CA ASP A 217 24.17 -17.44 0.66
C ASP A 217 23.17 -16.59 1.47
N GLY A 218 22.64 -15.53 0.87
CA GLY A 218 21.73 -14.59 1.54
C GLY A 218 21.55 -13.29 0.78
N ALA A 219 20.71 -12.42 1.30
CA ALA A 219 20.54 -11.08 0.76
C ALA A 219 20.46 -10.02 1.87
N LEU A 220 20.71 -8.78 1.49
CA LEU A 220 20.71 -7.62 2.37
C LEU A 220 19.84 -6.53 1.76
N LEU A 221 18.82 -6.12 2.51
CA LEU A 221 18.06 -4.90 2.24
C LEU A 221 18.57 -3.78 3.14
N LEU A 222 18.88 -2.65 2.53
CA LEU A 222 19.29 -1.42 3.21
C LEU A 222 18.35 -0.30 2.78
N ALA A 223 17.54 0.19 3.70
CA ALA A 223 16.61 1.29 3.48
C ALA A 223 17.04 2.50 4.31
N HIS A 224 17.09 3.69 3.72
CA HIS A 224 17.54 4.90 4.41
C HIS A 224 16.77 6.16 3.97
N THR A 225 16.72 7.12 4.88
CA THR A 225 16.23 8.49 4.67
C THR A 225 17.10 9.42 5.51
N GLY A 226 17.92 10.24 4.85
CA GLY A 226 18.94 11.02 5.53
C GLY A 226 19.89 10.11 6.33
N GLU A 227 20.11 10.44 7.60
CA GLU A 227 21.06 9.74 8.48
C GLU A 227 20.48 8.46 9.13
N ILE A 228 19.16 8.25 9.03
CA ILE A 228 18.46 7.10 9.61
C ILE A 228 18.37 5.98 8.58
N ALA A 229 18.69 4.76 9.01
CA ALA A 229 18.60 3.58 8.16
C ALA A 229 18.16 2.32 8.89
N ILE A 230 17.60 1.40 8.12
CA ILE A 230 17.33 0.02 8.52
C ILE A 230 18.07 -0.91 7.57
N ALA A 231 18.77 -1.89 8.17
CA ALA A 231 19.42 -2.98 7.46
C ALA A 231 18.76 -4.30 7.84
N VAL A 232 18.40 -5.12 6.86
CA VAL A 232 17.69 -6.40 7.05
C VAL A 232 18.44 -7.49 6.29
N TRP A 233 18.88 -8.52 7.02
CA TRP A 233 19.49 -9.73 6.45
C TRP A 233 18.43 -10.78 6.24
N THR A 234 18.43 -11.33 5.04
CA THR A 234 17.40 -12.25 4.58
C THR A 234 18.02 -13.47 3.89
N GLU A 235 17.21 -14.51 3.73
CA GLU A 235 17.54 -15.64 2.86
C GLU A 235 17.69 -15.18 1.41
N ALA A 236 18.49 -15.91 0.61
CA ALA A 236 18.87 -15.48 -0.75
C ALA A 236 17.67 -15.22 -1.69
N ASN A 237 16.56 -15.93 -1.49
CA ASN A 237 15.33 -15.84 -2.28
C ASN A 237 14.27 -14.89 -1.66
N ALA A 238 14.62 -14.11 -0.63
CA ALA A 238 13.66 -13.20 -0.03
C ALA A 238 13.24 -12.09 -1.01
N ASN A 239 11.93 -11.91 -1.15
CA ASN A 239 11.37 -10.80 -1.91
C ASN A 239 11.32 -9.55 -1.02
N HIS A 240 12.32 -8.69 -1.13
CA HIS A 240 12.45 -7.48 -0.31
C HIS A 240 11.29 -6.48 -0.49
N SER A 241 10.68 -6.42 -1.69
CA SER A 241 9.49 -5.58 -1.91
C SER A 241 8.30 -6.09 -1.09
N ARG A 242 8.11 -7.42 -1.01
CA ARG A 242 7.09 -8.04 -0.14
C ARG A 242 7.38 -7.78 1.34
N LEU A 243 8.65 -7.86 1.76
CA LEU A 243 9.04 -7.60 3.15
C LEU A 243 8.76 -6.15 3.58
N ILE A 244 9.19 -5.17 2.78
CA ILE A 244 8.92 -3.75 3.07
C ILE A 244 7.41 -3.50 3.10
N SER A 245 6.69 -3.97 2.08
CA SER A 245 5.24 -3.81 2.01
C SER A 245 4.52 -4.44 3.21
N ALA A 246 4.88 -5.66 3.59
CA ALA A 246 4.26 -6.35 4.73
C ALA A 246 4.54 -5.63 6.06
N ALA A 247 5.77 -5.14 6.26
CA ALA A 247 6.12 -4.36 7.45
C ALA A 247 5.35 -3.03 7.50
N VAL A 248 5.31 -2.28 6.39
CA VAL A 248 4.53 -1.04 6.28
C VAL A 248 3.05 -1.30 6.55
N ALA A 249 2.46 -2.32 5.93
CA ALA A 249 1.04 -2.64 6.08
C ALA A 249 0.68 -3.06 7.52
N ALA A 250 1.53 -3.84 8.17
CA ALA A 250 1.33 -4.22 9.57
C ALA A 250 1.36 -3.01 10.51
N LEU A 251 2.31 -2.11 10.28
CA LEU A 251 2.45 -0.89 11.06
C LEU A 251 1.30 0.10 10.79
N GLU A 252 0.82 0.22 9.55
CA GLU A 252 -0.36 1.04 9.20
C GLU A 252 -1.64 0.59 9.91
N GLY A 253 -1.75 -0.69 10.29
CA GLY A 253 -2.85 -1.23 11.08
C GLY A 253 -2.74 -1.01 12.59
N GLU A 254 -1.56 -0.64 13.10
CA GLU A 254 -1.34 -0.34 14.51
C GLU A 254 -1.57 1.16 14.76
N ILE A 255 -2.63 1.45 15.52
CA ILE A 255 -2.83 2.78 16.11
C ILE A 255 -1.77 2.94 17.19
N VAL A 256 -0.59 3.44 16.81
CA VAL A 256 0.41 3.85 17.78
C VAL A 256 -0.07 5.16 18.40
N GLU A 257 -0.41 5.13 19.68
CA GLU A 257 -0.54 6.34 20.49
C GLU A 257 0.84 6.97 20.63
N THR A 258 1.23 7.82 19.66
CA THR A 258 2.41 8.67 19.80
C THR A 258 2.02 10.14 19.68
N VAL A 259 2.43 10.86 20.72
CA VAL A 259 2.16 12.26 21.00
C VAL A 259 2.91 13.14 20.00
N GLY A 260 2.18 13.76 19.08
CA GLY A 260 2.68 14.83 18.21
C GLY A 260 1.61 15.86 17.81
N ALA A 261 0.42 15.81 18.42
CA ALA A 261 -0.77 16.52 17.96
C ALA A 261 -0.84 18.04 18.30
N SER A 262 0.25 18.67 18.76
CA SER A 262 0.16 20.01 19.37
C SER A 262 0.85 21.14 18.61
N GLU A 263 1.62 20.87 17.55
CA GLU A 263 2.25 21.95 16.79
C GLU A 263 1.32 22.51 15.72
N PRO A 264 1.23 23.85 15.57
CA PRO A 264 0.42 24.45 14.54
C PRO A 264 0.96 24.09 13.14
N LEU A 265 0.05 23.73 12.23
CA LEU A 265 0.40 23.48 10.83
C LEU A 265 1.14 24.70 10.24
N PRO A 266 2.23 24.49 9.48
CA PRO A 266 2.92 25.59 8.82
C PRO A 266 1.98 26.35 7.87
N GLU A 267 2.09 27.68 7.79
CA GLU A 267 1.16 28.46 6.96
C GLU A 267 1.29 28.17 5.45
N GLY A 268 2.49 27.83 4.96
CA GLY A 268 2.70 27.55 3.54
C GLY A 268 2.33 28.69 2.58
N PHE A 269 2.18 28.35 1.29
CA PHE A 269 1.76 29.26 0.24
C PHE A 269 0.28 29.05 -0.11
N ILE A 270 -0.50 30.14 -0.21
CA ILE A 270 -1.92 30.07 -0.61
C ILE A 270 -2.01 29.92 -2.13
N LEU A 271 -2.44 28.74 -2.60
CA LEU A 271 -2.72 28.48 -4.01
C LEU A 271 -4.04 29.10 -4.44
N ARG A 272 -5.07 28.98 -3.60
CA ARG A 272 -6.43 29.41 -3.93
C ARG A 272 -7.15 29.93 -2.69
N GLU A 273 -7.97 30.95 -2.86
CA GLU A 273 -8.86 31.49 -1.82
C GLU A 273 -10.30 31.59 -2.37
N GLY A 274 -11.29 31.25 -1.55
CA GLY A 274 -12.69 31.29 -1.96
C GLY A 274 -13.67 31.34 -0.78
N LYS A 275 -14.97 31.38 -1.12
CA LYS A 275 -16.04 31.30 -0.12
C LYS A 275 -16.14 29.88 0.46
N GLY A 276 -16.56 29.78 1.71
CA GLY A 276 -16.79 28.52 2.41
C GLY A 276 -18.01 27.75 1.93
N GLY A 277 -18.15 26.52 2.42
CA GLY A 277 -19.29 25.64 2.14
C GLY A 277 -18.86 24.25 1.66
N ALA A 278 -19.74 23.26 1.78
CA ALA A 278 -19.43 21.87 1.41
C ALA A 278 -19.03 21.72 -0.07
N ASP A 279 -19.71 22.40 -1.00
CA ASP A 279 -19.37 22.37 -2.42
C ASP A 279 -18.02 23.05 -2.72
N ALA A 280 -17.66 24.06 -1.92
CA ALA A 280 -16.38 24.75 -2.04
C ALA A 280 -15.23 23.90 -1.52
N VAL A 281 -15.43 23.16 -0.42
CA VAL A 281 -14.47 22.14 0.05
C VAL A 281 -14.22 21.10 -1.03
N LEU A 282 -15.28 20.59 -1.69
CA LEU A 282 -15.14 19.66 -2.81
C LEU A 282 -14.38 20.25 -3.99
N SER A 283 -14.61 21.52 -4.32
CA SER A 283 -13.86 22.18 -5.39
C SER A 283 -12.39 22.33 -5.03
N MET A 284 -12.07 22.77 -3.80
CA MET A 284 -10.68 22.89 -3.33
C MET A 284 -9.98 21.53 -3.27
N LEU A 285 -10.72 20.47 -2.91
CA LEU A 285 -10.20 19.10 -2.92
C LEU A 285 -9.91 18.61 -4.33
N SER A 286 -10.79 18.92 -5.30
CA SER A 286 -10.57 18.58 -6.71
C SER A 286 -9.29 19.23 -7.24
N ASP A 287 -9.10 20.52 -6.98
CA ASP A 287 -7.87 21.24 -7.37
C ASP A 287 -6.64 20.66 -6.64
N GLY A 288 -6.79 20.36 -5.35
CA GLY A 288 -5.73 19.75 -4.54
C GLY A 288 -5.26 18.41 -5.09
N LEU A 289 -6.19 17.58 -5.58
CA LEU A 289 -5.90 16.30 -6.24
C LEU A 289 -5.25 16.51 -7.62
N GLU A 290 -5.79 17.41 -8.44
CA GLU A 290 -5.26 17.69 -9.78
C GLU A 290 -3.82 18.23 -9.74
N GLU A 291 -3.52 19.07 -8.75
CA GLU A 291 -2.17 19.63 -8.58
C GLU A 291 -1.29 18.87 -7.55
N GLU A 292 -1.69 17.66 -7.14
CA GLU A 292 -0.98 16.81 -6.16
C GLU A 292 -0.47 17.60 -4.93
N VAL A 293 -1.35 18.40 -4.31
CA VAL A 293 -0.97 19.35 -3.25
C VAL A 293 -0.66 18.63 -1.94
N THR A 294 0.58 18.71 -1.49
CA THR A 294 0.94 18.46 -0.09
C THR A 294 0.77 19.76 0.70
N GLY A 295 -0.20 19.77 1.63
CA GLY A 295 -0.53 20.92 2.45
C GLY A 295 -1.87 20.79 3.15
N HIS A 296 -2.71 21.83 3.10
CA HIS A 296 -4.01 21.77 3.78
C HIS A 296 -5.07 22.73 3.21
N ILE A 297 -6.35 22.37 3.34
CA ILE A 297 -7.50 23.25 3.09
C ILE A 297 -7.94 23.85 4.42
N GLN A 298 -7.73 25.15 4.61
CA GLN A 298 -8.09 25.87 5.82
C GLN A 298 -9.44 26.57 5.70
N ALA A 299 -10.32 26.37 6.69
CA ALA A 299 -11.58 27.09 6.85
C ALA A 299 -11.54 28.06 8.03
N GLY A 300 -11.53 29.36 7.72
CA GLY A 300 -11.45 30.43 8.71
C GLY A 300 -10.03 30.96 8.91
N LYS A 301 -9.85 31.77 9.95
CA LYS A 301 -8.56 32.37 10.33
C LYS A 301 -8.37 32.18 11.84
N SER A 302 -7.13 32.21 12.33
CA SER A 302 -6.76 32.15 13.76
C SER A 302 -6.96 30.79 14.45
N SER A 303 -7.02 30.77 15.78
CA SER A 303 -7.07 29.57 16.65
C SER A 303 -8.33 28.72 16.54
N LYS A 304 -9.36 29.18 15.82
CA LYS A 304 -10.60 28.41 15.54
C LYS A 304 -10.68 27.89 14.10
N ALA A 305 -9.60 28.05 13.34
CA ALA A 305 -9.55 27.53 11.98
C ALA A 305 -9.56 25.99 12.01
N VAL A 306 -10.25 25.40 11.03
CA VAL A 306 -10.21 23.96 10.79
C VAL A 306 -9.44 23.73 9.51
N SER A 307 -8.42 22.88 9.55
CA SER A 307 -7.58 22.56 8.40
C SER A 307 -7.71 21.08 8.04
N LEU A 308 -8.17 20.78 6.82
CA LEU A 308 -8.11 19.44 6.24
C LEU A 308 -6.71 19.23 5.65
N ILE A 309 -5.96 18.29 6.21
CA ILE A 309 -4.58 17.99 5.82
C ILE A 309 -4.58 17.15 4.55
N LEU A 310 -3.77 17.55 3.57
CA LEU A 310 -3.63 16.89 2.27
C LEU A 310 -2.20 16.39 2.08
N SER A 311 -2.04 15.14 1.69
CA SER A 311 -0.79 14.59 1.16
C SER A 311 -1.00 14.26 -0.31
N ARG A 312 -0.27 14.93 -1.21
CA ARG A 312 -0.47 14.83 -2.66
C ARG A 312 -1.95 14.96 -3.09
N GLY A 313 -2.68 15.85 -2.45
CA GLY A 313 -4.11 16.11 -2.70
C GLY A 313 -5.07 15.18 -1.97
N VAL A 314 -4.60 14.06 -1.41
CA VAL A 314 -5.43 13.09 -0.68
C VAL A 314 -5.60 13.53 0.78
N PRO A 315 -6.83 13.58 1.32
CA PRO A 315 -7.03 13.89 2.73
C PRO A 315 -6.44 12.83 3.66
N VAL A 316 -5.57 13.24 4.59
CA VAL A 316 -4.91 12.33 5.53
C VAL A 316 -5.26 12.60 7.00
N GLY A 317 -5.81 13.78 7.31
CA GLY A 317 -6.20 14.14 8.67
C GLY A 317 -6.91 15.47 8.75
N ILE A 318 -7.37 15.83 9.96
CA ILE A 318 -7.89 17.16 10.26
C ILE A 318 -7.16 17.74 11.45
N TYR A 319 -6.70 18.98 11.30
CA TYR A 319 -6.18 19.81 12.38
C TYR A 319 -7.27 20.81 12.80
N ALA A 320 -7.84 20.58 13.98
CA ALA A 320 -8.91 21.37 14.58
C ALA A 320 -8.76 21.35 16.12
N PRO A 321 -7.77 22.05 16.68
CA PRO A 321 -7.45 21.98 18.12
C PRO A 321 -8.58 22.51 19.02
N SER A 322 -9.52 23.27 18.45
CA SER A 322 -10.67 23.80 19.18
C SER A 322 -11.92 22.92 19.08
N CYS A 323 -11.86 21.78 18.40
CA CYS A 323 -12.99 20.88 18.20
C CYS A 323 -12.78 19.59 19.00
N GLU A 324 -13.82 19.09 19.63
CA GLU A 324 -13.76 17.88 20.45
C GLU A 324 -14.13 16.62 19.66
N SER A 325 -14.77 16.77 18.50
CA SER A 325 -15.20 15.66 17.67
C SER A 325 -14.96 15.90 16.17
N PHE A 326 -14.91 14.81 15.42
CA PHE A 326 -14.76 14.85 13.97
C PHE A 326 -15.96 15.54 13.29
N GLU A 327 -17.18 15.31 13.76
CA GLU A 327 -18.38 15.94 13.22
C GLU A 327 -18.35 17.46 13.40
N GLU A 328 -17.89 17.94 14.56
CA GLU A 328 -17.71 19.36 14.84
C GLU A 328 -16.67 19.97 13.90
N ALA A 329 -15.55 19.27 13.70
CA ALA A 329 -14.50 19.72 12.79
C ALA A 329 -15.02 19.81 11.34
N VAL A 330 -15.75 18.80 10.84
CA VAL A 330 -16.33 18.84 9.48
C VAL A 330 -17.42 19.92 9.34
N LEU A 331 -18.20 20.18 10.41
CA LEU A 331 -19.12 21.32 10.44
C LEU A 331 -18.37 22.65 10.32
N GLY A 332 -17.27 22.83 11.06
CA GLY A 332 -16.42 24.01 11.00
C GLY A 332 -15.77 24.19 9.63
N LEU A 333 -15.26 23.10 9.03
CA LEU A 333 -14.66 23.08 7.70
C LEU A 333 -15.65 23.52 6.60
N THR A 334 -16.92 23.14 6.75
CA THR A 334 -17.98 23.39 5.74
C THR A 334 -18.80 24.65 6.01
N GLU A 335 -18.37 25.53 6.91
CA GLU A 335 -19.13 26.73 7.26
C GLU A 335 -19.11 27.78 6.13
N ALA A 336 -20.28 28.07 5.55
CA ALA A 336 -20.41 28.96 4.39
C ALA A 336 -19.95 30.41 4.62
N LYS A 337 -19.92 30.87 5.87
CA LYS A 337 -19.45 32.21 6.24
C LYS A 337 -17.93 32.33 6.32
N ARG A 338 -17.22 31.20 6.40
CA ARG A 338 -15.76 31.18 6.47
C ARG A 338 -15.15 31.39 5.09
N VAL A 339 -13.94 31.93 5.07
CA VAL A 339 -13.09 31.91 3.88
C VAL A 339 -12.36 30.58 3.86
N LEU A 340 -12.37 29.91 2.71
CA LEU A 340 -11.60 28.69 2.46
C LEU A 340 -10.32 29.05 1.71
N ARG A 341 -9.21 28.43 2.12
CA ARG A 341 -7.90 28.60 1.48
C ARG A 341 -7.26 27.24 1.25
N LEU A 342 -6.73 27.02 0.06
CA LEU A 342 -5.88 25.87 -0.24
C LEU A 342 -4.43 26.31 -0.08
N HIS A 343 -3.73 25.70 0.87
CA HIS A 343 -2.33 25.96 1.17
C HIS A 343 -1.45 24.82 0.66
N ARG A 344 -0.34 25.15 -0.01
CA ARG A 344 0.74 24.24 -0.38
C ARG A 344 1.95 24.47 0.51
N LEU A 345 2.50 23.39 1.06
CA LEU A 345 3.70 23.43 1.88
C LEU A 345 4.96 23.28 1.00
N PRO A 346 6.15 23.65 1.52
CA PRO A 346 7.41 23.42 0.83
C PRO A 346 7.61 21.94 0.48
N ALA A 347 8.34 21.69 -0.60
CA ALA A 347 8.73 20.33 -1.00
C ALA A 347 9.51 19.64 0.13
N GLY A 348 9.29 18.33 0.29
CA GLY A 348 9.87 17.52 1.38
C GLY A 348 9.08 17.58 2.70
N THR A 349 8.00 18.35 2.78
CA THR A 349 7.12 18.31 3.96
C THR A 349 6.33 17.00 3.97
N ILE A 350 6.48 16.21 5.04
CA ILE A 350 5.74 14.96 5.22
C ILE A 350 4.52 15.25 6.09
N LEU A 351 3.34 14.96 5.53
CA LEU A 351 2.07 15.07 6.24
C LEU A 351 1.44 13.70 6.35
N THR A 352 1.10 13.32 7.57
CA THR A 352 0.51 12.02 7.89
C THR A 352 -0.74 12.23 8.73
N LYS A 353 -1.40 11.13 9.12
CA LYS A 353 -2.56 11.19 10.00
C LYS A 353 -2.21 11.79 11.36
N GLU A 354 -0.99 11.57 11.84
CA GLU A 354 -0.44 12.06 13.10
C GLU A 354 -0.25 13.59 13.10
N SER A 355 -0.22 14.22 11.93
CA SER A 355 -0.21 15.68 11.81
C SER A 355 -1.55 16.32 12.20
N GLY A 356 -2.62 15.53 12.31
CA GLY A 356 -3.96 15.99 12.72
C GLY A 356 -4.18 15.96 14.23
N THR A 357 -5.21 16.70 14.68
CA THR A 357 -5.67 16.66 16.09
C THR A 357 -6.85 15.70 16.29
N ILE A 358 -7.47 15.22 15.20
CA ILE A 358 -8.63 14.32 15.22
C ILE A 358 -8.15 12.88 14.96
N HIS A 359 -8.07 12.07 16.01
CA HIS A 359 -7.46 10.74 15.98
C HIS A 359 -8.30 9.66 15.29
N ASP A 360 -9.63 9.82 15.25
CA ASP A 360 -10.59 8.90 14.62
C ASP A 360 -10.80 9.19 13.12
N PHE A 361 -9.95 10.03 12.51
CA PHE A 361 -10.01 10.31 11.08
C PHE A 361 -9.84 9.04 10.24
N THR A 362 -10.76 8.85 9.30
CA THR A 362 -10.66 7.90 8.17
C THR A 362 -11.25 8.56 6.93
N LEU A 363 -10.75 8.22 5.75
CA LEU A 363 -11.25 8.80 4.49
C LEU A 363 -12.71 8.43 4.25
N SER A 364 -13.09 7.19 4.57
CA SER A 364 -14.48 6.76 4.46
C SER A 364 -15.40 7.59 5.37
N TYR A 365 -15.02 7.81 6.64
CA TYR A 365 -15.86 8.55 7.56
C TYR A 365 -15.92 10.04 7.19
N PHE A 366 -14.80 10.62 6.76
CA PHE A 366 -14.77 11.97 6.20
C PHE A 366 -15.79 12.15 5.06
N LYS A 367 -15.80 11.21 4.11
CA LYS A 367 -16.76 11.21 2.99
C LYS A 367 -18.20 11.22 3.49
N ASP A 368 -18.53 10.30 4.39
CA ASP A 368 -19.89 10.13 4.90
C ASP A 368 -20.37 11.36 5.69
N LEU A 369 -19.47 11.97 6.49
CA LEU A 369 -19.75 13.24 7.16
C LEU A 369 -19.96 14.37 6.15
N LEU A 370 -19.06 14.56 5.19
CA LEU A 370 -19.17 15.65 4.22
C LEU A 370 -20.47 15.59 3.40
N VAL A 371 -20.95 14.39 3.09
CA VAL A 371 -22.23 14.14 2.41
C VAL A 371 -23.44 14.48 3.29
N THR A 372 -23.35 14.28 4.61
CA THR A 372 -24.51 14.34 5.52
C THR A 372 -24.62 15.62 6.33
N VAL A 373 -23.50 16.31 6.61
CA VAL A 373 -23.42 17.36 7.65
C VAL A 373 -24.26 18.61 7.37
N ARG A 374 -24.46 18.99 6.10
CA ARG A 374 -25.20 20.21 5.70
C ARG A 374 -26.48 19.93 4.89
N THR A 375 -26.84 18.68 4.66
CA THR A 375 -28.03 18.37 3.86
C THR A 375 -28.77 17.11 4.31
N ARG A 376 -30.11 17.21 4.29
CA ARG A 376 -31.06 16.10 4.52
C ARG A 376 -31.71 15.60 3.23
N SER A 377 -31.43 16.24 2.09
CA SER A 377 -31.98 15.86 0.79
C SER A 377 -31.26 14.62 0.27
N GLU A 378 -32.01 13.54 0.01
CA GLU A 378 -31.46 12.29 -0.52
C GLU A 378 -30.82 12.50 -1.90
N SER A 379 -31.46 13.28 -2.79
CA SER A 379 -30.91 13.58 -4.11
C SER A 379 -29.58 14.33 -4.03
N ARG A 380 -29.47 15.32 -3.12
CA ARG A 380 -28.21 16.05 -2.90
C ARG A 380 -27.14 15.16 -2.29
N ARG A 381 -27.50 14.28 -1.34
CA ARG A 381 -26.57 13.30 -0.75
C ARG A 381 -26.02 12.35 -1.81
N ALA A 382 -26.89 11.82 -2.66
CA ALA A 382 -26.49 10.93 -3.75
C ALA A 382 -25.52 11.61 -4.73
N ASN A 383 -25.77 12.87 -5.09
CA ASN A 383 -24.88 13.63 -5.96
C ASN A 383 -23.50 13.88 -5.30
N LEU A 384 -23.47 14.35 -4.05
CA LEU A 384 -22.22 14.58 -3.33
C LEU A 384 -21.42 13.29 -3.14
N ALA A 385 -22.10 12.20 -2.78
CA ALA A 385 -21.49 10.88 -2.63
C ALA A 385 -20.89 10.40 -3.96
N HIS A 386 -21.61 10.56 -5.07
CA HIS A 386 -21.09 10.21 -6.39
C HIS A 386 -19.82 11.00 -6.73
N ARG A 387 -19.84 12.34 -6.58
CA ARG A 387 -18.67 13.19 -6.82
C ARG A 387 -17.47 12.82 -5.95
N LEU A 388 -17.70 12.55 -4.66
CA LEU A 388 -16.64 12.13 -3.75
C LEU A 388 -16.09 10.74 -4.08
N ASN A 389 -16.94 9.79 -4.47
CA ASN A 389 -16.48 8.48 -4.93
C ASN A 389 -15.62 8.62 -6.19
N THR A 390 -15.94 9.54 -7.09
CA THR A 390 -15.09 9.83 -8.26
C THR A 390 -13.75 10.46 -7.85
N LEU A 391 -13.73 11.34 -6.85
CA LEU A 391 -12.50 12.05 -6.44
C LEU A 391 -11.56 11.21 -5.56
N ILE A 392 -12.10 10.54 -4.53
CA ILE A 392 -11.32 9.86 -3.48
C ILE A 392 -11.77 8.41 -3.25
N GLY A 393 -12.67 7.87 -4.08
CA GLY A 393 -13.18 6.50 -3.91
C GLY A 393 -12.10 5.43 -4.06
N PHE A 394 -11.14 5.65 -4.95
CA PHE A 394 -9.96 4.79 -5.08
C PHE A 394 -9.11 4.83 -3.80
N GLU A 395 -8.84 6.01 -3.25
CA GLU A 395 -8.04 6.17 -2.02
C GLU A 395 -8.72 5.58 -0.79
N ILE A 396 -10.05 5.72 -0.67
CA ILE A 396 -10.84 5.00 0.35
C ILE A 396 -10.68 3.48 0.19
N GLY A 397 -10.71 3.00 -1.05
CA GLY A 397 -10.45 1.60 -1.38
C GLY A 397 -9.05 1.16 -0.95
N MET A 398 -8.03 1.98 -1.18
CA MET A 398 -6.65 1.72 -0.76
C MET A 398 -6.49 1.69 0.77
N GLU A 399 -7.12 2.60 1.49
CA GLU A 399 -7.16 2.59 2.96
C GLU A 399 -7.76 1.27 3.48
N ASN A 400 -8.90 0.85 2.94
CA ASN A 400 -9.55 -0.42 3.28
C ASN A 400 -8.68 -1.63 2.90
N LEU A 401 -8.02 -1.59 1.75
CA LEU A 401 -7.11 -2.63 1.29
C LEU A 401 -5.94 -2.80 2.26
N ARG A 402 -5.32 -1.71 2.72
CA ARG A 402 -4.22 -1.75 3.72
C ARG A 402 -4.68 -2.37 5.04
N ILE A 403 -5.85 -1.95 5.54
CA ILE A 403 -6.45 -2.53 6.77
C ILE A 403 -6.72 -4.02 6.61
N ALA A 404 -7.25 -4.45 5.46
CA ALA A 404 -7.49 -5.85 5.17
C ALA A 404 -6.18 -6.64 5.02
N ARG A 405 -5.19 -6.06 4.34
CA ARG A 405 -3.86 -6.65 4.12
C ARG A 405 -3.12 -6.92 5.42
N ALA A 406 -3.21 -6.02 6.40
CA ALA A 406 -2.62 -6.18 7.73
C ALA A 406 -3.13 -7.43 8.47
N LYS A 407 -4.38 -7.84 8.18
CA LYS A 407 -5.01 -9.03 8.75
C LYS A 407 -4.83 -10.29 7.89
N ALA A 408 -4.47 -10.12 6.62
CA ALA A 408 -4.37 -11.21 5.66
C ALA A 408 -3.04 -11.96 5.81
N LYS A 409 -3.12 -13.29 5.84
CA LYS A 409 -1.96 -14.19 5.77
C LYS A 409 -1.90 -14.82 4.38
N PHE A 410 -0.74 -14.72 3.73
CA PHE A 410 -0.48 -15.37 2.46
C PHE A 410 0.25 -16.69 2.66
N SER A 411 -0.02 -17.69 1.82
CA SER A 411 0.86 -18.86 1.73
C SER A 411 2.27 -18.38 1.36
N GLN A 412 3.22 -18.55 2.27
CA GLN A 412 4.62 -18.27 1.98
C GLN A 412 5.17 -19.47 1.20
N THR A 413 5.33 -19.31 -0.11
CA THR A 413 6.05 -20.28 -0.93
C THR A 413 7.53 -19.88 -0.94
N THR A 414 8.39 -20.73 -0.38
CA THR A 414 9.83 -20.66 -0.66
C THR A 414 10.01 -21.07 -2.12
N ASP A 415 10.29 -20.12 -3.01
CA ASP A 415 10.68 -20.46 -4.37
C ASP A 415 11.89 -21.39 -4.29
N ALA A 416 11.80 -22.54 -4.97
CA ALA A 416 12.90 -23.48 -5.06
C ALA A 416 14.10 -22.75 -5.66
N VAL A 417 15.16 -22.59 -4.85
CA VAL A 417 16.44 -22.03 -5.28
C VAL A 417 16.82 -22.71 -6.58
N THR A 418 16.88 -21.94 -7.67
CA THR A 418 17.49 -22.45 -8.89
C THR A 418 18.93 -22.73 -8.49
N LYS A 419 19.31 -24.02 -8.41
CA LYS A 419 20.71 -24.38 -8.24
C LYS A 419 21.44 -23.65 -9.36
N GLY A 420 22.29 -22.70 -9.00
CA GLY A 420 23.08 -21.95 -9.96
C GLY A 420 23.78 -22.91 -10.93
N LEU A 421 24.14 -22.39 -12.10
CA LEU A 421 24.88 -23.14 -13.11
C LEU A 421 26.03 -23.92 -12.45
N GLU A 422 26.10 -25.22 -12.72
CA GLU A 422 27.17 -26.09 -12.19
C GLU A 422 28.52 -25.44 -12.48
N GLN A 423 29.39 -25.42 -11.47
CA GLN A 423 30.77 -24.96 -11.65
C GLN A 423 31.39 -25.75 -12.80
N VAL A 424 31.67 -25.06 -13.91
CA VAL A 424 32.51 -25.62 -14.96
C VAL A 424 33.90 -25.77 -14.35
N GLU A 425 34.31 -27.00 -14.10
CA GLU A 425 35.70 -27.31 -13.75
C GLU A 425 36.60 -26.71 -14.83
N VAL A 426 37.34 -25.66 -14.45
CA VAL A 426 38.35 -25.07 -15.33
C VAL A 426 39.49 -26.09 -15.39
N ALA A 427 39.54 -26.85 -16.48
CA ALA A 427 40.66 -27.74 -16.75
C ALA A 427 41.97 -26.92 -16.75
N PRO A 428 43.03 -27.39 -16.08
CA PRO A 428 44.28 -26.66 -16.01
C PRO A 428 44.88 -26.50 -17.43
N PHE A 429 45.12 -25.25 -17.82
CA PHE A 429 45.86 -24.90 -19.03
C PHE A 429 47.25 -25.56 -18.97
N GLN A 430 47.47 -26.59 -19.79
CA GLN A 430 48.82 -27.08 -20.09
C GLN A 430 49.52 -26.05 -20.96
N VAL A 431 50.47 -25.33 -20.37
CA VAL A 431 51.44 -24.52 -21.11
C VAL A 431 52.32 -25.48 -21.91
N LEU A 432 52.04 -25.61 -23.21
CA LEU A 432 52.91 -26.30 -24.14
C LEU A 432 54.12 -25.39 -24.41
N MET A 433 55.25 -25.65 -23.75
CA MET A 433 56.54 -25.09 -24.19
C MET A 433 56.90 -25.72 -25.53
N LEU A 434 56.85 -24.91 -26.59
CA LEU A 434 57.53 -25.20 -27.85
C LEU A 434 59.04 -25.00 -27.63
N VAL A 435 59.79 -26.09 -27.81
CA VAL A 435 61.25 -26.13 -27.93
C VAL A 435 61.65 -25.66 -29.33
#